data_AF-A0A0N5BP17-F1
#
_entry.id   AF-A0A0N5BP17-F1
#
_cell.length_a   1.000
_cell.length_b   1.000
_cell.length_c   1.000
_cell.angle_alpha   90.00
_cell.angle_beta   90.00
_cell.angle_gamma   90.00
#
_symmetry.space_group_name_H-M   'P 1'
#
loop_
_entity.id
_entity.type
_entity.pdbx_description
1 polymer ?
#
loop_
_entity_poly.entity_id
_entity_poly.type
_entity_poly.pdbx_seq_one_letter_code
_entity_poly.pdbx_strand_id
1 'polypeptide(L)'
;MDPTTGTMNIELPKYTDMSKDIGPFLRRMTILLDSQNLDDARKQAMLMIQLPDACLDFLEEKEFANYNALVNNLKEKYNGQISKTTAQSRLLSFQF
;
A
#
# COMPACT_ATOMS: atom_id res chain seq x y z
N MET A 1 16.67 -22.21 -31.38
CA MET A 1 15.88 -22.23 -30.14
C MET A 1 15.82 -20.81 -29.67
N ASP A 2 14.69 -20.14 -29.89
CA ASP A 2 14.43 -18.84 -29.27
C ASP A 2 14.22 -19.08 -27.78
N PRO A 3 15.02 -18.48 -26.88
CA PRO A 3 14.56 -18.32 -25.52
C PRO A 3 13.45 -17.28 -25.61
N THR A 4 12.19 -17.71 -25.63
CA THR A 4 11.09 -16.86 -25.21
C THR A 4 11.48 -16.37 -23.82
N THR A 5 12.06 -15.16 -23.76
CA THR A 5 12.17 -14.36 -22.57
C THR A 5 10.74 -14.21 -22.11
N GLY A 6 10.30 -15.12 -21.26
CA GLY A 6 8.99 -15.07 -20.65
C GLY A 6 9.00 -13.82 -19.81
N THR A 7 8.54 -12.71 -20.39
CA THR A 7 8.18 -11.53 -19.65
C THR A 7 7.13 -12.04 -18.68
N MET A 8 7.55 -12.35 -17.45
CA MET A 8 6.60 -12.60 -16.37
C MET A 8 5.85 -11.28 -16.25
N ASN A 9 4.66 -11.23 -16.85
CA ASN A 9 3.67 -10.22 -16.53
C ASN A 9 3.25 -10.51 -15.10
N ILE A 10 4.05 -10.02 -14.15
CA ILE A 10 3.72 -10.09 -12.73
C ILE A 10 2.48 -9.24 -12.57
N GLU A 11 1.32 -9.89 -12.46
CA GLU A 11 0.09 -9.20 -12.07
C GLU A 11 0.31 -8.64 -10.66
N LEU A 12 0.38 -7.31 -10.58
CA LEU A 12 0.47 -6.63 -9.32
C LEU A 12 -0.87 -6.75 -8.60
N PRO A 13 -0.88 -7.05 -7.28
CA PRO A 13 -2.11 -7.05 -6.52
C PRO A 13 -2.73 -5.65 -6.54
N LYS A 14 -4.06 -5.57 -6.60
CA LYS A 14 -4.81 -4.32 -6.45
C LYS A 14 -5.39 -4.20 -5.06
N TYR A 15 -5.36 -2.99 -4.50
CA TYR A 15 -6.01 -2.72 -3.22
C TYR A 15 -7.47 -2.32 -3.45
N THR A 16 -8.40 -3.27 -3.28
CA THR A 16 -9.82 -3.08 -3.65
C THR A 16 -10.76 -2.88 -2.46
N ASP A 17 -10.33 -3.23 -1.25
CA ASP A 17 -11.18 -3.21 -0.06
C ASP A 17 -10.54 -2.36 1.04
N MET A 18 -10.94 -1.08 1.08
CA MET A 18 -10.42 -0.11 2.06
C MET A 18 -10.90 -0.35 3.50
N SER A 19 -11.82 -1.30 3.73
CA SER A 19 -12.22 -1.68 5.09
C SER A 19 -11.20 -2.59 5.78
N LYS A 20 -10.27 -3.17 5.02
CA LYS A 20 -9.22 -4.07 5.50
C LYS A 20 -7.93 -3.32 5.80
N ASP A 21 -7.07 -3.97 6.59
CA ASP A 21 -5.71 -3.49 6.86
C ASP A 21 -4.93 -3.37 5.53
N ILE A 22 -4.38 -2.19 5.25
CA ILE A 22 -3.58 -1.93 4.03
C ILE A 22 -2.17 -2.53 4.14
N GLY A 23 -1.72 -2.84 5.36
CA GLY A 23 -0.38 -3.32 5.68
C GLY A 23 0.02 -4.61 4.95
N PRO A 24 -0.80 -5.69 4.95
CA PRO A 24 -0.54 -6.90 4.17
C PRO A 24 -0.39 -6.64 2.67
N PHE A 25 -1.21 -5.74 2.11
CA PHE A 25 -1.12 -5.34 0.71
C PHE A 25 0.22 -4.65 0.43
N LEU A 26 0.57 -3.62 1.20
CA LEU A 26 1.83 -2.88 1.02
C LEU A 26 3.05 -3.77 1.19
N ARG A 27 3.02 -4.71 2.15
CA ARG A 27 4.12 -5.68 2.34
C ARG A 27 4.34 -6.54 1.09
N ARG A 28 3.27 -7.07 0.49
CA ARG A 28 3.38 -7.87 -0.74
C ARG A 28 3.88 -7.03 -1.91
N MET A 29 3.40 -5.81 -2.05
CA MET A 29 3.84 -4.89 -3.10
C MET A 29 5.34 -4.59 -2.98
N THR A 30 5.83 -4.28 -1.79
CA THR A 30 7.26 -4.02 -1.55
C THR A 30 8.12 -5.21 -1.99
N ILE A 31 7.76 -6.44 -1.62
CA ILE A 31 8.52 -7.65 -2.03
C ILE A 31 8.58 -7.78 -3.55
N LEU A 32 7.45 -7.57 -4.25
CA LEU A 32 7.39 -7.66 -5.70
C LEU A 32 8.23 -6.57 -6.38
N LEU A 33 8.17 -5.34 -5.89
CA LEU A 33 8.92 -4.22 -6.46
C LEU A 33 10.41 -4.31 -6.16
N ASP A 34 10.80 -4.82 -4.99
CA ASP A 34 12.20 -5.07 -4.64
C ASP A 34 12.83 -6.16 -5.52
N SER A 35 12.05 -7.18 -5.91
CA SER A 35 12.52 -8.23 -6.82
C SER A 35 12.84 -7.75 -8.24
N GLN A 36 12.36 -6.55 -8.60
CA GLN A 36 12.52 -5.97 -9.94
C GLN A 36 13.70 -4.99 -10.04
N ASN A 37 14.48 -4.77 -8.97
CA ASN A 37 15.61 -3.83 -8.94
C ASN A 37 15.25 -2.42 -9.46
N LEU A 38 14.05 -1.93 -9.12
CA LEU A 38 13.56 -0.62 -9.52
C LEU A 38 14.13 0.49 -8.63
N ASP A 39 14.29 1.69 -9.20
CA ASP A 39 14.54 2.89 -8.41
C ASP A 39 13.29 3.32 -7.62
N ASP A 40 13.48 4.17 -6.62
CA ASP A 40 12.41 4.57 -5.71
C ASP A 40 11.27 5.33 -6.39
N ALA A 41 11.58 6.17 -7.38
CA ALA A 41 10.56 6.92 -8.13
C ALA A 41 9.65 5.96 -8.92
N ARG A 42 10.23 4.93 -9.55
CA ARG A 42 9.48 3.88 -10.24
C ARG A 42 8.64 3.05 -9.27
N LYS A 43 9.18 2.71 -8.09
CA LYS A 43 8.42 2.00 -7.06
C LYS A 43 7.21 2.80 -6.57
N GLN A 44 7.38 4.11 -6.34
CA GLN A 44 6.29 5.01 -5.96
C GLN A 44 5.20 5.06 -7.04
N ALA A 45 5.59 5.26 -8.30
CA ALA A 45 4.65 5.31 -9.42
C ALA A 45 3.88 3.98 -9.60
N MET A 46 4.58 2.84 -9.51
CA MET A 46 3.94 1.53 -9.61
C MET A 46 2.96 1.27 -8.48
N LEU A 47 3.28 1.67 -7.24
CA LEU A 47 2.35 1.55 -6.13
C LEU A 47 1.10 2.41 -6.35
N MET A 48 1.26 3.66 -6.79
CA MET A 48 0.13 4.57 -7.06
C MET A 48 -0.87 3.99 -8.07
N ILE A 49 -0.40 3.33 -9.14
CA ILE A 49 -1.27 2.69 -10.16
C ILE A 49 -2.13 1.57 -9.56
N GLN A 50 -1.69 0.94 -8.47
CA GLN A 50 -2.39 -0.19 -7.83
C GLN A 50 -3.31 0.24 -6.67
N LEU A 51 -3.34 1.53 -6.37
CA LEU A 51 -4.19 2.12 -5.34
C LEU A 51 -5.53 2.59 -5.93
N PRO A 52 -6.61 2.57 -5.14
CA PRO A 52 -7.89 3.15 -5.55
C PRO A 52 -7.80 4.68 -5.55
N ASP A 53 -8.69 5.34 -6.31
CA ASP A 53 -8.72 6.81 -6.45
C ASP A 53 -8.78 7.52 -5.09
N ALA A 54 -9.55 7.01 -4.13
CA ALA A 54 -9.62 7.58 -2.79
C ALA A 54 -8.29 7.59 -2.02
N CYS A 55 -7.35 6.70 -2.37
CA CYS A 55 -5.98 6.76 -1.87
C CYS A 55 -5.16 7.81 -2.63
N LEU A 56 -5.37 7.94 -3.94
CA LEU A 56 -4.70 8.96 -4.76
C LEU A 56 -5.11 10.37 -4.34
N ASP A 57 -6.39 10.62 -4.09
CA ASP A 57 -6.92 11.89 -3.58
C ASP A 57 -6.25 12.28 -2.25
N PHE A 58 -5.94 11.31 -1.39
CA PHE A 58 -5.23 11.56 -0.13
C PHE A 58 -3.73 11.86 -0.31
N LEU A 59 -3.14 11.32 -1.38
CA LEU A 59 -1.74 11.52 -1.74
C LEU A 59 -1.53 12.76 -2.61
N GLU A 60 -2.61 13.36 -3.12
CA GLU A 60 -2.57 14.60 -3.88
C GLU A 60 -1.82 15.68 -3.09
N GLU A 61 -0.96 16.43 -3.79
CA GLU A 61 -0.09 17.48 -3.23
C GLU A 61 0.98 17.00 -2.22
N LYS A 62 1.15 15.69 -2.01
CA LYS A 62 2.19 15.16 -1.14
C LYS A 62 3.42 14.71 -1.92
N GLU A 63 4.57 15.17 -1.48
CA GLU A 63 5.87 14.70 -1.96
C GLU A 63 6.50 13.74 -0.95
N PHE A 64 7.00 12.62 -1.46
CA PHE A 64 7.64 11.59 -0.64
C PHE A 64 9.10 11.43 -1.07
N ALA A 65 10.01 11.62 -0.12
CA ALA A 65 11.45 11.52 -0.38
C ALA A 65 11.91 10.13 -0.86
N ASN A 66 11.17 9.07 -0.52
CA ASN A 66 11.49 7.69 -0.88
C ASN A 66 10.25 6.80 -0.80
N TYR A 67 10.35 5.57 -1.32
CA TYR A 67 9.24 4.62 -1.35
C TYR A 67 8.73 4.27 0.06
N ASN A 68 9.64 4.14 1.04
CA ASN A 68 9.27 3.81 2.42
C ASN A 68 8.45 4.93 3.09
N ALA A 69 8.73 6.20 2.78
CA ALA A 69 7.96 7.33 3.30
C ALA A 69 6.50 7.28 2.81
N LEU A 70 6.29 6.96 1.52
CA LEU A 70 4.96 6.76 0.94
C LEU A 70 4.22 5.59 1.64
N VAL A 71 4.88 4.45 1.78
CA VAL A 71 4.31 3.25 2.43
C VAL A 71 3.91 3.54 3.88
N ASN A 72 4.74 4.26 4.64
CA ASN A 72 4.43 4.60 6.02
C ASN A 72 3.25 5.58 6.12
N ASN A 73 3.16 6.57 5.24
CA ASN A 73 2.02 7.50 5.25
C ASN A 73 0.69 6.81 4.98
N LEU A 74 0.67 5.85 4.04
CA LEU A 74 -0.50 5.02 3.77
C LEU A 74 -0.88 4.15 4.97
N LYS A 75 0.09 3.53 5.64
CA LYS A 75 -0.17 2.76 6.87
C LYS A 75 -0.74 3.64 7.97
N GLU A 76 -0.16 4.81 8.23
CA GLU A 76 -0.65 5.72 9.27
C GLU A 76 -2.11 6.14 9.03
N LYS A 77 -2.45 6.47 7.78
CA LYS A 77 -3.81 6.88 7.41
C LYS A 77 -4.82 5.75 7.56
N TYR A 78 -4.55 4.60 6.96
CA TYR A 78 -5.55 3.53 6.79
C TYR A 78 -5.49 2.47 7.89
N ASN A 79 -4.33 2.20 8.50
CA ASN A 79 -4.24 1.31 9.68
C ASN A 79 -4.50 2.07 10.98
N GLY A 80 -4.15 3.36 11.03
CA GLY A 80 -4.47 4.22 12.17
C GLY A 80 -5.98 4.38 12.38
N GLN A 81 -6.78 4.32 11.31
CA GLN A 81 -8.24 4.29 11.42
C GLN A 81 -8.73 3.02 12.13
N ILE A 82 -8.31 1.82 11.70
CA ILE A 82 -8.70 0.55 12.34
C ILE A 82 -8.30 0.53 13.82
N SER A 83 -7.12 1.05 14.17
CA SER A 83 -6.67 1.14 15.56
C SER A 83 -7.55 2.05 16.42
N LYS A 84 -8.04 3.18 15.89
CA LYS A 84 -8.91 4.10 16.64
C LYS A 84 -10.31 3.53 16.82
N THR A 85 -10.91 2.96 15.78
CA THR A 85 -12.24 2.34 15.88
C THR A 85 -12.21 1.14 16.83
N THR A 86 -11.18 0.29 16.73
CA THR A 86 -11.02 -0.88 17.61
C THR A 86 -10.76 -0.47 19.06
N ALA A 87 -9.94 0.56 19.29
CA ALA A 87 -9.70 1.08 20.64
C ALA A 87 -10.96 1.71 21.24
N GLN A 88 -11.72 2.49 20.46
CA GLN A 88 -12.98 3.08 20.90
C GLN A 88 -14.05 2.01 21.17
N SER A 89 -14.20 1.00 20.32
CA SER A 89 -15.12 -0.11 20.57
C SER A 89 -14.74 -0.90 21.81
N ARG A 90 -13.44 -1.15 22.06
CA ARG A 90 -12.97 -1.81 23.28
C ARG A 90 -13.27 -0.97 24.52
N LEU A 91 -13.02 0.34 24.48
CA LEU A 91 -13.32 1.25 25.60
C LEU A 91 -14.82 1.33 25.90
N LEU A 92 -15.69 1.35 24.87
CA LEU A 92 -17.14 1.35 25.04
C LEU A 92 -17.69 0.01 25.55
N SER A 93 -16.97 -1.10 25.31
CA SER A 93 -17.33 -2.42 25.84
C SER A 93 -16.92 -2.66 27.30
N PHE A 94 -16.10 -1.78 27.88
CA PHE A 94 -15.87 -1.77 29.33
C PHE A 94 -17.04 -1.08 30.02
N GLN A 95 -18.03 -1.86 30.45
CA GLN A 95 -19.01 -1.41 31.43
C GLN A 95 -18.36 -1.42 32.82
N PHE A 96 -18.34 -0.26 33.48
CA PHE A 96 -18.05 -0.12 34.91
C PHE A 96 -19.27 -0.51 35.75
#